data_AF-A0A1M7UNW9-F1
#
_entry.id   AF-A0A1M7UNW9-F1
#
_cell.length_a   1.000
_cell.length_b   1.000
_cell.length_c   1.000
_cell.angle_alpha   90.00
_cell.angle_beta   90.00
_cell.angle_gamma   90.00
#
_symmetry.space_group_name_H-M   'P 1'
#
loop_
_entity.id
_entity.type
_entity.pdbx_description
1 polymer ?
#
loop_
_entity_poly.entity_id
_entity_poly.type
_entity_poly.pdbx_seq_one_letter_code
_entity_poly.pdbx_strand_id
1 'polypeptide(L)'
;MTGREEEPRVVIRDKRRIDPTSGTVRVPAGEQPAGARPGADPAGEQMSEHEATVDGGQPAVVDDDSAGGDVVRQLAERTEDLQRVTAEYANYRRRVDRDRQLVVDQAAERFATQLFPIVDDIERARDHGDLTGAFKVVADRVLGLLDGLGVEAFGKAGDPFDPALHEAVMHDTSADVQVPTATTVLRQGFRRGDRVLRTAMVAVTDPEPVAAASADGATDGTVPAQPGEGPASD
;
A
#
# COMPACT_ATOMS: atom_id res chain seq x y z
N MET A 1 -28.75 55.60 -16.96
CA MET A 1 -29.33 54.26 -16.87
C MET A 1 -28.19 53.26 -16.90
N THR A 2 -27.91 52.61 -15.77
CA THR A 2 -27.48 51.21 -15.64
C THR A 2 -27.37 50.91 -14.15
N GLY A 3 -28.45 50.38 -13.57
CA GLY A 3 -28.48 49.94 -12.19
C GLY A 3 -27.61 48.69 -12.03
N ARG A 4 -26.73 48.70 -11.02
CA ARG A 4 -26.10 47.48 -10.52
C ARG A 4 -27.18 46.68 -9.79
N GLU A 5 -27.55 45.54 -10.34
CA GLU A 5 -28.37 44.54 -9.65
C GLU A 5 -27.57 43.98 -8.47
N GLU A 6 -28.01 44.28 -7.25
CA GLU A 6 -27.53 43.65 -6.02
C GLU A 6 -28.19 42.28 -5.92
N GLU A 7 -27.44 41.21 -6.19
CA GLU A 7 -27.88 39.85 -5.89
C GLU A 7 -28.02 39.67 -4.36
N PRO A 8 -29.14 39.10 -3.87
CA PRO A 8 -29.36 38.96 -2.43
C PRO A 8 -28.39 37.93 -1.85
N ARG A 9 -27.52 38.38 -0.93
CA ARG A 9 -26.63 37.52 -0.14
C ARG A 9 -27.46 36.56 0.71
N VAL A 10 -27.50 35.28 0.33
CA VAL A 10 -28.17 34.24 1.10
C VAL A 10 -27.41 34.00 2.41
N VAL A 11 -28.02 34.36 3.54
CA VAL A 11 -27.48 34.09 4.88
C VAL A 11 -28.07 32.79 5.40
N ILE A 12 -27.32 31.70 5.28
CA ILE A 12 -27.71 30.40 5.85
C ILE A 12 -27.39 30.43 7.36
N ARG A 13 -28.44 30.49 8.20
CA ARG A 13 -28.30 30.37 9.65
C ARG A 13 -28.39 28.90 10.05
N ASP A 14 -27.25 28.27 10.28
CA ASP A 14 -27.19 26.91 10.83
C ASP A 14 -27.65 26.91 12.29
N LYS A 15 -28.73 26.17 12.60
CA LYS A 15 -29.32 26.05 13.94
C LYS A 15 -28.86 24.81 14.70
N ARG A 16 -27.86 24.08 14.20
CA ARG A 16 -27.38 22.86 14.85
C ARG A 16 -26.71 23.19 16.18
N ARG A 17 -27.17 22.50 17.24
CA ARG A 17 -26.66 22.61 18.62
C ARG A 17 -25.28 21.98 18.80
N ILE A 18 -24.84 21.17 17.83
CA ILE A 18 -23.58 20.43 17.81
C ILE A 18 -22.88 20.71 16.47
N ASP A 19 -21.59 21.01 16.52
CA ASP A 19 -20.78 21.26 15.33
C ASP A 19 -20.43 19.92 14.61
N PRO A 20 -20.68 19.78 13.30
CA PRO A 20 -20.47 18.53 12.57
C PRO A 20 -18.99 18.19 12.33
N THR A 21 -18.06 19.13 12.53
CA THR A 21 -16.62 18.93 12.29
C THR A 21 -15.86 18.75 13.60
N SER A 22 -16.32 19.36 14.70
CA SER A 22 -15.66 19.25 16.01
C SER A 22 -16.40 18.42 17.06
N GLY A 23 -17.68 18.08 16.84
CA GLY A 23 -18.48 17.29 17.79
C GLY A 23 -18.82 18.00 19.11
N THR A 24 -18.40 19.25 19.29
CA THR A 24 -18.62 20.02 20.52
C THR A 24 -19.99 20.72 20.53
N VAL A 25 -20.58 20.86 21.72
CA VAL A 25 -21.86 21.57 21.92
C VAL A 25 -21.62 23.07 21.91
N ARG A 26 -22.29 23.80 21.01
CA ARG A 26 -22.22 25.27 20.99
C ARG A 26 -23.04 25.83 22.15
N VAL A 27 -22.37 26.52 23.09
CA VAL A 27 -23.04 27.37 24.09
C VAL A 27 -23.23 28.76 23.45
N PRO A 28 -24.46 29.31 23.42
CA PRO A 28 -24.68 30.65 22.87
C PRO A 28 -23.96 31.72 23.71
N ALA A 29 -23.33 32.68 23.04
CA ALA A 29 -22.73 33.84 23.68
C ALA A 29 -23.83 34.68 24.34
N GLY A 30 -23.90 34.67 25.67
CA GLY A 30 -24.90 35.44 26.42
C GLY A 30 -24.88 35.29 27.94
N GLU A 31 -24.42 34.18 28.51
CA GLU A 31 -24.38 34.00 29.97
C GLU A 31 -23.05 33.40 30.42
N GLN A 32 -22.27 34.20 31.12
CA GLN A 32 -21.04 33.80 31.79
C GLN A 32 -21.20 34.18 33.27
N PRO A 33 -21.28 33.21 34.21
CA PRO A 33 -21.03 33.53 35.61
C PRO A 33 -19.52 33.55 35.83
N ALA A 34 -19.07 34.59 36.54
CA ALA A 34 -17.69 34.83 36.87
C ALA A 34 -17.20 33.89 37.98
N GLY A 35 -15.99 33.34 37.80
CA GLY A 35 -15.08 32.99 38.88
C GLY A 35 -14.79 31.49 39.10
N ALA A 36 -13.69 31.00 38.51
CA ALA A 36 -12.75 30.06 39.14
C ALA A 36 -11.50 29.90 38.25
N ARG A 37 -10.33 29.75 38.89
CA ARG A 37 -8.98 29.85 38.29
C ARG A 37 -8.57 28.64 37.43
N PRO A 38 -7.57 28.81 36.54
CA PRO A 38 -7.12 27.80 35.59
C PRO A 38 -6.03 26.88 36.18
N GLY A 39 -6.12 25.60 35.86
CA GLY A 39 -5.04 24.63 36.09
C GLY A 39 -5.53 23.21 36.28
N ALA A 40 -5.59 22.45 35.19
CA ALA A 40 -5.28 21.01 35.10
C ALA A 40 -5.83 20.47 33.77
N ASP A 41 -4.94 19.92 32.95
CA ASP A 41 -5.26 19.12 31.76
C ASP A 41 -6.16 17.92 32.12
N PRO A 42 -7.10 17.49 31.25
CA PRO A 42 -7.55 16.11 31.25
C PRO A 42 -6.70 15.33 30.24
N ALA A 43 -5.74 14.59 30.80
CA ALA A 43 -5.21 13.39 30.19
C ALA A 43 -6.34 12.36 29.98
N GLY A 44 -6.16 11.50 28.98
CA GLY A 44 -7.19 10.66 28.39
C GLY A 44 -8.01 9.82 29.36
N GLU A 45 -9.31 9.75 29.07
CA GLU A 45 -10.25 8.81 29.65
C GLU A 45 -9.85 7.37 29.24
N GLN A 46 -9.10 6.72 30.12
CA GLN A 46 -9.07 5.26 30.18
C GLN A 46 -10.30 4.80 30.95
N MET A 47 -11.16 4.03 30.30
CA MET A 47 -12.25 3.29 30.95
C MET A 47 -11.64 2.30 31.95
N SER A 48 -11.64 2.68 33.23
CA SER A 48 -11.42 1.77 34.36
C SER A 48 -12.66 0.90 34.54
N GLU A 49 -12.43 -0.40 34.73
CA GLU A 49 -13.38 -1.41 35.15
C GLU A 49 -14.24 -0.90 36.32
N HIS A 50 -15.55 -0.92 36.14
CA HIS A 50 -16.50 -0.58 37.19
C HIS A 50 -16.74 -1.83 38.04
N GLU A 51 -15.92 -2.00 39.07
CA GLU A 51 -16.18 -2.94 40.15
C GLU A 51 -17.23 -2.31 41.08
N ALA A 52 -18.50 -2.59 40.81
CA ALA A 52 -19.61 -2.17 41.65
C ALA A 52 -19.66 -3.06 42.89
N THR A 53 -19.15 -2.55 44.02
CA THR A 53 -19.43 -3.10 45.35
C THR A 53 -20.92 -2.96 45.65
N VAL A 54 -21.65 -4.07 45.61
CA VAL A 54 -23.06 -4.14 46.03
C VAL A 54 -23.10 -4.29 47.55
N ASP A 55 -23.48 -3.21 48.23
CA ASP A 55 -23.75 -3.18 49.67
C ASP A 55 -25.03 -4.00 49.99
N GLY A 56 -24.90 -4.89 50.97
CA GLY A 56 -25.88 -5.90 51.32
C GLY A 56 -27.05 -5.35 52.14
N GLY A 57 -28.08 -4.85 51.46
CA GLY A 57 -29.41 -4.63 52.04
C GLY A 57 -30.34 -5.81 51.75
N GLN A 58 -30.57 -6.67 52.75
CA GLN A 58 -31.48 -7.82 52.69
C GLN A 58 -32.94 -7.39 52.41
N PRO A 59 -33.63 -7.92 51.38
CA PRO A 59 -35.07 -8.00 51.38
C PRO A 59 -35.50 -9.37 51.91
N ALA A 60 -36.53 -9.36 52.76
CA ALA A 60 -37.17 -10.54 53.30
C ALA A 60 -37.65 -11.48 52.17
N VAL A 61 -37.17 -12.72 52.22
CA VAL A 61 -37.58 -13.81 51.34
C VAL A 61 -39.00 -14.25 51.69
N VAL A 62 -39.94 -13.89 50.83
CA VAL A 62 -41.17 -14.65 50.61
C VAL A 62 -40.84 -15.70 49.54
N ASP A 63 -41.05 -16.97 49.87
CA ASP A 63 -40.85 -18.12 49.00
C ASP A 63 -41.54 -17.96 47.64
N ASP A 64 -40.74 -17.66 46.61
CA ASP A 64 -41.04 -17.91 45.19
C ASP A 64 -39.73 -18.25 44.45
N ASP A 65 -39.03 -19.29 44.93
CA ASP A 65 -37.75 -19.77 44.39
C ASP A 65 -37.83 -20.17 42.89
N SER A 66 -39.03 -20.39 42.36
CA SER A 66 -39.25 -20.71 40.95
C SER A 66 -39.16 -19.50 40.02
N ALA A 67 -39.62 -18.32 40.42
CA ALA A 67 -39.62 -17.14 39.55
C ALA A 67 -38.29 -16.39 39.56
N GLY A 68 -37.60 -16.35 40.70
CA GLY A 68 -36.27 -15.73 40.81
C GLY A 68 -35.20 -16.43 39.95
N GLY A 69 -35.22 -17.76 39.93
CA GLY A 69 -34.29 -18.56 39.12
C GLY A 69 -34.47 -18.37 37.60
N ASP A 70 -35.72 -18.24 37.14
CA ASP A 70 -36.00 -17.99 35.72
C ASP A 70 -35.55 -16.60 35.27
N VAL A 71 -35.75 -15.58 36.11
CA VAL A 71 -35.26 -14.21 35.82
C VAL A 71 -33.73 -14.16 35.76
N VAL A 72 -33.03 -14.83 36.67
CA VAL A 72 -31.55 -14.88 36.65
C VAL A 72 -31.04 -15.61 35.40
N ARG A 73 -31.68 -16.72 35.00
CA ARG A 73 -31.34 -17.44 33.77
C ARG A 73 -31.57 -16.57 32.53
N GLN A 74 -32.72 -15.91 32.44
CA GLN A 74 -33.01 -14.99 31.33
C GLN A 74 -31.99 -13.85 31.28
N LEU A 75 -31.60 -13.27 32.41
CA LEU A 75 -30.56 -12.24 32.46
C LEU A 75 -29.20 -12.76 31.97
N ALA A 76 -28.80 -13.97 32.37
CA ALA A 76 -27.57 -14.59 31.92
C ALA A 76 -27.58 -14.84 30.40
N GLU A 77 -28.66 -15.41 29.86
CA GLU A 77 -28.84 -15.66 28.42
C GLU A 77 -28.79 -14.34 27.62
N ARG A 78 -29.47 -13.29 28.10
CA ARG A 78 -29.43 -11.97 27.45
C ARG A 78 -28.05 -11.33 27.53
N THR A 79 -27.34 -11.51 28.63
CA THR A 79 -25.97 -11.00 28.79
C THR A 79 -25.01 -11.70 27.84
N GLU A 80 -25.12 -13.02 27.69
CA GLU A 80 -24.34 -13.80 26.74
C GLU A 80 -24.66 -13.40 25.29
N ASP A 81 -25.94 -13.24 24.95
CA ASP A 81 -26.37 -12.75 23.64
C ASP A 81 -25.79 -11.37 23.33
N LEU A 82 -25.81 -10.44 24.30
CA LEU A 82 -25.24 -9.11 24.16
C LEU A 82 -23.71 -9.17 24.00
N GLN A 83 -23.02 -10.02 24.77
CA GLN A 83 -21.57 -10.23 24.62
C GLN A 83 -21.22 -10.80 23.24
N ARG A 84 -22.01 -11.73 22.72
CA ARG A 84 -21.84 -12.28 21.38
C ARG A 84 -22.04 -11.20 20.31
N VAL A 85 -23.14 -10.46 20.36
CA VAL A 85 -23.45 -9.40 19.37
C VAL A 85 -22.42 -8.27 19.42
N THR A 86 -21.95 -7.89 20.61
CA THR A 86 -20.89 -6.87 20.74
C THR A 86 -19.56 -7.35 20.16
N ALA A 87 -19.20 -8.62 20.37
CA ALA A 87 -18.01 -9.22 19.75
C ALA A 87 -18.14 -9.28 18.21
N GLU A 88 -19.30 -9.70 17.69
CA GLU A 88 -19.58 -9.71 16.25
C GLU A 88 -19.50 -8.31 15.64
N TYR A 89 -20.07 -7.30 16.31
CA TYR A 89 -20.01 -5.92 15.87
C TYR A 89 -18.57 -5.38 15.88
N ALA A 90 -17.79 -5.67 16.92
CA ALA A 90 -16.38 -5.28 16.98
C ALA A 90 -15.57 -5.90 15.84
N ASN A 91 -15.82 -7.17 15.51
CA ASN A 91 -15.19 -7.85 14.38
C ASN A 91 -15.63 -7.28 13.03
N TYR A 92 -16.93 -7.01 12.87
CA TYR A 92 -17.47 -6.36 11.68
C TYR A 92 -16.84 -4.98 11.46
N ARG A 93 -16.75 -4.14 12.49
CA ARG A 93 -16.14 -2.81 12.41
C ARG A 93 -14.68 -2.89 11.95
N ARG A 94 -13.88 -3.76 12.57
CA ARG A 94 -12.47 -3.99 12.17
C ARG A 94 -12.36 -4.45 10.72
N ARG A 95 -13.26 -5.30 10.24
CA ARG A 95 -13.29 -5.75 8.85
C ARG A 95 -13.62 -4.60 7.90
N VAL A 96 -14.67 -3.83 8.20
CA VAL A 96 -15.08 -2.70 7.36
C VAL A 96 -13.99 -1.64 7.26
N ASP A 97 -13.29 -1.34 8.36
CA ASP A 97 -12.21 -0.35 8.33
C ASP A 97 -11.03 -0.82 7.48
N ARG A 98 -10.69 -2.12 7.53
CA ARG A 98 -9.68 -2.71 6.64
C ARG A 98 -10.12 -2.67 5.18
N ASP A 99 -11.36 -3.04 4.90
CA ASP A 99 -11.89 -3.06 3.53
C ASP A 99 -11.93 -1.65 2.93
N ARG A 100 -12.30 -0.64 3.74
CA ARG A 100 -12.25 0.78 3.34
C ARG A 100 -10.83 1.20 2.95
N GLN A 101 -9.83 0.84 3.76
CA GLN A 101 -8.44 1.15 3.47
C GLN A 101 -8.00 0.46 2.16
N LEU A 102 -8.33 -0.82 1.98
CA LEU A 102 -8.04 -1.54 0.75
C LEU A 102 -8.66 -0.89 -0.49
N VAL A 103 -9.90 -0.38 -0.39
CA VAL A 103 -10.57 0.32 -1.50
C VAL A 103 -9.85 1.63 -1.84
N VAL A 104 -9.45 2.40 -0.83
CA VAL A 104 -8.66 3.63 -1.03
C VAL A 104 -7.32 3.31 -1.70
N ASP A 105 -6.65 2.26 -1.24
CA ASP A 105 -5.37 1.85 -1.78
C ASP A 105 -5.49 1.37 -3.23
N GLN A 106 -6.47 0.53 -3.54
CA GLN A 106 -6.72 0.10 -4.91
C GLN A 106 -7.11 1.26 -5.84
N ALA A 107 -7.84 2.26 -5.33
CA ALA A 107 -8.17 3.45 -6.11
C ALA A 107 -6.92 4.27 -6.45
N ALA A 108 -6.03 4.48 -5.47
CA ALA A 108 -4.75 5.16 -5.67
C ALA A 108 -3.86 4.43 -6.68
N GLU A 109 -3.76 3.10 -6.58
CA GLU A 109 -3.00 2.28 -7.53
C GLU A 109 -3.54 2.40 -8.96
N ARG A 110 -4.85 2.28 -9.14
CA ARG A 110 -5.49 2.41 -10.47
C ARG A 110 -5.22 3.78 -11.09
N PHE A 111 -5.30 4.83 -10.29
CA PHE A 111 -5.00 6.19 -10.75
C PHE A 111 -3.52 6.33 -11.13
N ALA A 112 -2.59 5.82 -10.30
CA ALA A 112 -1.17 5.82 -10.61
C ALA A 112 -0.86 5.09 -11.92
N THR A 113 -1.47 3.91 -12.15
CA THR A 113 -1.29 3.15 -13.39
C THR A 113 -1.70 3.93 -14.64
N GLN A 114 -2.76 4.74 -14.55
CA GLN A 114 -3.20 5.60 -15.65
C GLN A 114 -2.26 6.79 -15.89
N LEU A 115 -1.49 7.21 -14.88
CA LEU A 115 -0.53 8.30 -14.98
C LEU A 115 0.81 7.86 -15.58
N PHE A 116 1.15 6.57 -15.53
CA PHE A 116 2.44 6.06 -16.01
C PHE A 116 2.78 6.42 -17.47
N PRO A 117 1.87 6.34 -18.45
CA PRO A 117 2.18 6.77 -19.83
C PRO A 117 2.63 8.23 -19.91
N ILE A 118 2.04 9.11 -19.10
CA ILE A 118 2.42 10.53 -19.05
C ILE A 118 3.83 10.69 -18.46
N VAL A 119 4.18 9.90 -17.45
CA VAL A 119 5.53 9.90 -16.89
C VAL A 119 6.54 9.36 -17.90
N ASP A 120 6.19 8.32 -18.65
CA ASP A 120 7.04 7.78 -19.71
C ASP A 120 7.31 8.84 -20.79
N ASP A 121 6.31 9.65 -21.15
CA ASP A 121 6.48 10.76 -22.10
C ASP A 121 7.34 11.90 -21.54
N ILE A 122 7.22 12.19 -20.23
CA ILE A 122 8.08 13.15 -19.53
C ILE A 122 9.54 12.67 -19.54
N GLU A 123 9.78 11.38 -19.29
CA GLU A 123 11.12 10.77 -19.34
C GLU A 123 11.68 10.82 -20.76
N ARG A 124 10.88 10.45 -21.76
CA ARG A 124 11.26 10.57 -23.16
C ARG A 124 11.67 12.01 -23.50
N ALA A 125 10.90 12.99 -23.08
CA ALA A 125 11.25 14.39 -23.31
C ALA A 125 12.50 14.84 -22.55
N ARG A 126 12.76 14.29 -21.36
CA ARG A 126 14.01 14.51 -20.62
C ARG A 126 15.21 13.98 -21.41
N ASP A 127 15.12 12.76 -21.95
CA ASP A 127 16.20 12.13 -22.69
C ASP A 127 16.54 12.87 -23.99
N HIS A 128 15.56 13.54 -24.59
CA HIS A 128 15.74 14.38 -25.78
C HIS A 128 16.16 15.83 -25.46
N GLY A 129 16.24 16.19 -24.17
CA GLY A 129 16.62 17.54 -23.74
C GLY A 129 15.50 18.59 -23.82
N ASP A 130 14.26 18.17 -24.12
CA ASP A 130 13.10 19.04 -24.25
C ASP A 130 12.49 19.44 -22.90
N LEU A 131 12.87 18.74 -21.82
CA LEU A 131 12.37 19.00 -20.47
C LEU A 131 13.00 20.25 -19.84
N THR A 132 12.58 21.42 -20.28
CA THR A 132 13.11 22.71 -19.82
C THR A 132 12.01 23.71 -19.43
N GLY A 133 12.39 24.76 -18.71
CA GLY A 133 11.50 25.89 -18.37
C GLY A 133 10.18 25.47 -17.70
N ALA A 134 9.07 25.97 -18.24
CA ALA A 134 7.73 25.69 -17.72
C ALA A 134 7.33 24.21 -17.78
N PHE A 135 7.84 23.47 -18.78
CA PHE A 135 7.51 22.05 -18.91
C PHE A 135 8.13 21.24 -17.77
N LYS A 136 9.38 21.53 -17.40
CA LYS A 136 10.02 20.94 -16.22
C LYS A 136 9.20 21.16 -14.94
N VAL A 137 8.67 22.37 -14.73
CA VAL A 137 7.85 22.67 -13.54
C VAL A 137 6.58 21.81 -13.49
N VAL A 138 5.93 21.59 -14.64
CA VAL A 138 4.74 20.72 -14.71
C VAL A 138 5.13 19.26 -14.49
N ALA A 139 6.22 18.79 -15.10
CA ALA A 139 6.72 17.44 -14.90
C ALA A 139 7.07 17.16 -13.43
N ASP A 140 7.77 18.08 -12.77
CA ASP A 140 8.12 17.95 -11.35
C ASP A 140 6.87 17.88 -10.47
N ARG A 141 5.79 18.61 -10.81
CA ARG A 141 4.50 18.51 -10.11
C ARG A 141 3.84 17.16 -10.34
N VAL A 142 3.86 16.63 -11.56
CA VAL A 142 3.30 15.31 -11.89
C VAL A 142 4.04 14.21 -11.14
N LEU A 143 5.37 14.27 -11.11
CA LEU A 143 6.20 13.35 -10.33
C LEU A 143 5.90 13.47 -8.83
N GLY A 144 5.75 14.69 -8.30
CA GLY A 144 5.35 14.90 -6.91
C GLY A 144 3.96 14.36 -6.54
N LEU A 145 3.03 14.20 -7.51
CA LEU A 145 1.76 13.51 -7.26
C LEU A 145 1.96 12.01 -7.02
N LEU A 146 2.91 11.38 -7.71
CA LEU A 146 3.24 9.97 -7.48
C LEU A 146 3.87 9.77 -6.09
N ASP A 147 4.79 10.66 -5.70
CA ASP A 147 5.39 10.64 -4.37
C ASP A 147 4.31 10.77 -3.28
N GLY A 148 3.35 11.68 -3.46
CA GLY A 148 2.23 11.86 -2.54
C GLY A 148 1.27 10.66 -2.44
N LEU A 149 1.21 9.82 -3.49
CA LEU A 149 0.47 8.56 -3.49
C LEU A 149 1.28 7.41 -2.88
N GLY A 150 2.55 7.63 -2.51
CA GLY A 150 3.48 6.61 -2.02
C GLY A 150 3.97 5.68 -3.12
N VAL A 151 4.01 6.15 -4.37
CA VAL A 151 4.52 5.40 -5.52
C VAL A 151 6.00 5.70 -5.71
N GLU A 152 6.82 4.67 -5.67
CA GLU A 152 8.27 4.75 -5.85
C GLU A 152 8.67 4.18 -7.21
N ALA A 153 9.54 4.88 -7.91
CA ALA A 153 10.19 4.39 -9.13
C ALA A 153 11.37 3.48 -8.80
N PHE A 154 11.59 2.45 -9.60
CA PHE A 154 12.72 1.53 -9.49
C PHE A 154 13.19 1.04 -10.87
N GLY A 155 14.35 0.37 -10.91
CA GLY A 155 14.97 -0.12 -12.13
C GLY A 155 15.84 0.97 -12.74
N LYS A 156 17.03 1.16 -12.19
CA LYS A 156 18.06 2.06 -12.72
C LYS A 156 19.10 1.23 -13.47
N ALA A 157 19.77 1.86 -14.44
CA ALA A 157 20.85 1.21 -15.15
C ALA A 157 21.96 0.80 -14.16
N GLY A 158 22.37 -0.47 -14.21
CA GLY A 158 23.34 -1.07 -13.30
C GLY A 158 22.74 -1.77 -12.08
N ASP A 159 21.41 -1.73 -11.88
CA ASP A 159 20.78 -2.50 -10.81
C ASP A 159 20.85 -4.02 -11.09
N PRO A 160 21.04 -4.86 -10.06
CA PRO A 160 21.01 -6.31 -10.23
C PRO A 160 19.63 -6.75 -10.75
N PHE A 161 19.62 -7.66 -11.71
CA PHE A 161 18.38 -8.14 -12.29
C PHE A 161 17.61 -9.00 -11.29
N ASP A 162 16.39 -8.58 -10.98
CA ASP A 162 15.42 -9.31 -10.16
C ASP A 162 14.15 -9.59 -11.00
N PRO A 163 13.83 -10.87 -11.31
CA PRO A 163 12.63 -11.25 -12.05
C PRO A 163 11.30 -10.81 -11.41
N ALA A 164 11.26 -10.55 -10.10
CA ALA A 164 10.05 -10.07 -9.42
C ALA A 164 9.76 -8.59 -9.71
N LEU A 165 10.80 -7.82 -10.05
CA LEU A 165 10.73 -6.38 -10.27
C LEU A 165 10.92 -6.02 -11.76
N HIS A 166 11.71 -6.80 -12.49
CA HIS A 166 12.18 -6.49 -13.82
C HIS A 166 11.62 -7.45 -14.87
N GLU A 167 11.23 -6.87 -16.00
CA GLU A 167 10.86 -7.58 -17.22
C GLU A 167 12.03 -7.45 -18.22
N ALA A 168 12.71 -8.57 -18.49
CA ALA A 168 13.80 -8.62 -19.45
C ALA A 168 13.24 -8.65 -20.88
N VAL A 169 13.53 -7.61 -21.67
CA VAL A 169 13.05 -7.48 -23.06
C VAL A 169 14.15 -7.77 -24.06
N MET A 170 15.40 -7.56 -23.65
CA MET A 170 16.60 -7.83 -24.44
C MET A 170 17.61 -8.54 -23.55
N HIS A 171 18.38 -9.45 -24.14
CA HIS A 171 19.45 -10.18 -23.47
C HIS A 171 20.72 -10.04 -24.28
N ASP A 172 21.77 -9.57 -23.63
CA ASP A 172 23.12 -9.48 -24.17
C ASP A 172 24.10 -10.20 -23.22
N THR A 173 25.32 -10.44 -23.69
CA THR A 173 26.40 -10.99 -22.88
C THR A 173 27.60 -10.04 -22.90
N SER A 174 28.25 -9.81 -21.75
CA SER A 174 29.49 -9.02 -21.68
C SER A 174 30.42 -9.55 -20.60
N ALA A 175 31.74 -9.47 -20.84
CA ALA A 175 32.77 -9.73 -19.84
C ALA A 175 32.84 -8.66 -18.72
N ASP A 176 32.19 -7.51 -18.91
CA ASP A 176 32.20 -6.40 -17.95
C ASP A 176 31.28 -6.64 -16.74
N VAL A 177 30.37 -7.62 -16.83
CA VAL A 177 29.35 -7.88 -15.83
C VAL A 177 29.58 -9.26 -15.21
N GLN A 178 29.52 -9.35 -13.87
CA GLN A 178 29.76 -10.61 -13.14
C GLN A 178 28.47 -11.36 -12.77
N VAL A 179 27.33 -10.67 -12.80
CA VAL A 179 26.00 -11.19 -12.46
C VAL A 179 24.97 -10.62 -13.44
N PRO A 180 23.83 -11.29 -13.69
CA PRO A 180 22.77 -10.74 -14.52
C PRO A 180 22.37 -9.33 -14.04
N THR A 181 22.60 -8.32 -14.88
CA THR A 181 22.44 -6.91 -14.50
C THR A 181 21.58 -6.18 -15.51
N ALA A 182 20.71 -5.28 -15.03
CA ALA A 182 19.90 -4.41 -15.87
C ALA A 182 20.77 -3.27 -16.43
N THR A 183 21.48 -3.51 -17.51
CA THR A 183 22.46 -2.56 -18.08
C THR A 183 21.77 -1.35 -18.69
N THR A 184 20.63 -1.56 -19.36
CA THR A 184 19.83 -0.46 -19.94
C THR A 184 18.39 -0.57 -19.48
N VAL A 185 17.83 0.54 -19.03
CA VAL A 185 16.42 0.64 -18.64
C VAL A 185 15.66 1.30 -19.79
N LEU A 186 14.75 0.55 -20.39
CA LEU A 186 13.92 1.04 -21.51
C LEU A 186 12.68 1.77 -20.98
N ARG A 187 12.19 1.35 -19.82
CA ARG A 187 11.04 1.97 -19.14
C ARG A 187 11.13 1.68 -17.65
N GLN A 188 11.00 2.71 -16.81
CA GLN A 188 11.10 2.51 -15.36
C GLN A 188 9.92 1.71 -14.79
N GLY A 189 10.21 0.98 -13.73
CA GLY A 189 9.23 0.26 -12.92
C GLY A 189 8.68 1.15 -11.81
N PHE A 190 7.49 0.80 -11.33
CA PHE A 190 6.84 1.51 -10.22
C PHE A 190 6.24 0.54 -9.22
N ARG A 191 6.43 0.82 -7.94
CA ARG A 191 5.86 0.07 -6.81
C ARG A 191 5.21 1.01 -5.81
N ARG A 192 4.31 0.48 -4.99
CA ARG A 192 3.70 1.19 -3.87
C ARG A 192 3.74 0.30 -2.65
N GLY A 193 4.53 0.69 -1.64
CA GLY A 193 4.91 -0.20 -0.55
C GLY A 193 5.51 -1.49 -1.11
N ASP A 194 4.97 -2.64 -0.71
CA ASP A 194 5.44 -3.96 -1.15
C ASP A 194 4.85 -4.42 -2.50
N ARG A 195 3.92 -3.66 -3.07
CA ARG A 195 3.19 -4.08 -4.28
C ARG A 195 3.78 -3.43 -5.54
N VAL A 196 4.20 -4.27 -6.47
CA VAL A 196 4.63 -3.83 -7.82
C VAL A 196 3.39 -3.44 -8.63
N LEU A 197 3.38 -2.20 -9.14
CA LEU A 197 2.31 -1.69 -9.99
C LEU A 197 2.65 -1.90 -11.47
N ARG A 198 3.93 -1.77 -11.81
CA ARG A 198 4.47 -2.01 -13.15
C ARG A 198 5.93 -2.44 -13.01
N THR A 199 6.30 -3.51 -13.70
CA THR A 199 7.69 -3.97 -13.81
C THR A 199 8.53 -3.02 -14.66
N ALA A 200 9.81 -2.90 -14.33
CA ALA A 200 10.75 -2.13 -15.15
C ALA A 200 11.12 -2.95 -16.39
N MET A 201 11.02 -2.38 -17.58
CA MET A 201 11.47 -3.03 -18.81
C MET A 201 12.96 -2.75 -18.99
N VAL A 202 13.77 -3.81 -18.98
CA VAL A 202 15.23 -3.69 -19.00
C VAL A 202 15.86 -4.59 -20.06
N ALA A 203 17.01 -4.16 -20.56
CA ALA A 203 17.96 -5.03 -21.24
C ALA A 203 18.90 -5.62 -20.18
N VAL A 204 18.95 -6.94 -20.11
CA VAL A 204 19.78 -7.67 -19.17
C VAL A 204 21.08 -8.06 -19.86
N THR A 205 22.19 -7.85 -19.19
CA THR A 205 23.48 -8.37 -19.63
C THR A 205 23.95 -9.46 -18.68
N ASP A 206 24.15 -10.65 -19.23
CA ASP A 206 24.72 -11.79 -18.52
C ASP A 206 26.25 -11.78 -18.64
N PRO A 207 26.97 -12.33 -17.64
CA PRO A 207 28.41 -12.55 -17.77
C PRO A 207 28.69 -13.40 -19.01
N GLU A 208 29.64 -12.96 -19.85
CA GLU A 208 30.11 -13.79 -20.95
C GLU A 208 30.63 -15.11 -20.37
N PRO A 209 30.11 -16.27 -20.80
CA PRO A 209 30.61 -17.54 -20.31
C PRO A 209 32.04 -17.67 -20.79
N VAL A 210 32.99 -17.50 -19.87
CA VAL A 210 34.37 -17.91 -20.09
C VAL A 210 34.28 -19.39 -20.40
N ALA A 211 34.54 -19.77 -21.64
CA ALA A 211 34.52 -21.15 -22.10
C ALA A 211 35.40 -22.00 -21.18
N ALA A 212 34.78 -22.65 -20.20
CA ALA A 212 35.42 -23.64 -19.37
C ALA A 212 35.65 -24.86 -20.26
N ALA A 213 36.92 -25.02 -20.63
CA ALA A 213 37.55 -26.28 -21.02
C ALA A 213 36.79 -27.12 -22.05
N SER A 214 37.22 -27.00 -23.32
CA SER A 214 37.26 -28.14 -24.23
C SER A 214 38.19 -29.22 -23.65
N ALA A 215 37.70 -29.97 -22.67
CA ALA A 215 38.25 -31.23 -22.23
C ALA A 215 37.37 -32.35 -22.80
N ASP A 216 37.44 -32.51 -24.12
CA ASP A 216 37.20 -33.80 -24.76
C ASP A 216 38.41 -34.07 -25.67
N GLY A 217 39.50 -34.47 -25.02
CA GLY A 217 40.72 -34.91 -25.67
C GLY A 217 40.57 -36.36 -26.13
N ALA A 218 40.75 -36.56 -27.43
CA ALA A 218 41.37 -37.72 -28.06
C ALA A 218 40.71 -39.11 -27.85
N THR A 219 39.87 -39.49 -28.82
CA THR A 219 39.93 -40.87 -29.36
C THR A 219 40.44 -40.79 -30.80
N ASP A 220 41.76 -40.74 -30.95
CA ASP A 220 42.42 -40.89 -32.24
C ASP A 220 42.35 -42.36 -32.66
N GLY A 221 41.53 -42.63 -33.66
CA GLY A 221 41.41 -43.93 -34.32
C GLY A 221 42.63 -44.16 -35.20
N THR A 222 43.66 -44.80 -34.64
CA THR A 222 44.78 -45.32 -35.44
C THR A 222 44.30 -46.45 -36.34
N VAL A 223 44.20 -46.16 -37.63
CA VAL A 223 44.08 -47.12 -38.73
C VAL A 223 45.46 -47.76 -38.96
N PRO A 224 45.63 -49.09 -38.89
CA PRO A 224 46.88 -49.71 -39.30
C PRO A 224 46.90 -49.87 -40.83
N ALA A 225 47.95 -49.30 -41.41
CA ALA A 225 48.30 -49.39 -42.83
C ALA A 225 48.60 -50.83 -43.27
N GLN A 226 48.11 -51.19 -44.45
CA GLN A 226 48.51 -52.40 -45.18
C GLN A 226 49.92 -52.21 -45.79
N PRO A 227 50.79 -53.22 -45.79
CA PRO A 227 51.97 -53.27 -46.65
C PRO A 227 51.66 -53.99 -47.98
N GLY A 228 52.15 -53.43 -49.09
CA GLY A 228 51.99 -53.95 -50.45
C GLY A 228 53.05 -54.97 -50.91
N GLU A 229 52.69 -55.67 -52.00
CA GLU A 229 53.48 -56.35 -53.07
C GLU A 229 54.47 -57.47 -52.67
N GLY A 230 54.59 -58.63 -53.33
CA GLY A 230 54.18 -59.07 -54.68
C GLY A 230 54.36 -60.61 -54.86
N PRO A 231 54.60 -61.16 -56.08
CA PRO A 231 53.81 -62.25 -56.66
C PRO A 231 54.43 -63.66 -56.58
N ALA A 232 53.59 -64.70 -56.71
CA ALA A 232 54.01 -66.05 -57.08
C ALA A 232 53.09 -66.62 -58.18
N SER A 233 53.69 -66.87 -59.33
CA SER A 233 53.13 -67.68 -60.42
C SER A 233 53.85 -69.04 -60.39
N ASP A 234 53.08 -70.13 -60.37
CA ASP A 234 53.38 -71.41 -61.01
C ASP A 234 52.04 -72.03 -61.46
#